data_AF-A0A3D2VDH8-F1
#
_entry.id   AF-A0A3D2VDH8-F1
#
_cell.length_a   1.000
_cell.length_b   1.000
_cell.length_c   1.000
_cell.angle_alpha   90.00
_cell.angle_beta   90.00
_cell.angle_gamma   90.00
#
_symmetry.space_group_name_H-M   'P 1'
#
loop_
_entity.id
_entity.type
_entity.pdbx_description
1 polymer ?
#
loop_
_entity_poly.entity_id
_entity_poly.type
_entity_poly.pdbx_seq_one_letter_code
_entity_poly.pdbx_strand_id
1 'polypeptide(L)'
;MAESVIEAMAAANVVTAALVGHSMGSLVALSAAARYPDRVRSLALIGSTAPMGVHPEMLRYASDNDHGVIDMLTYWGYSKAAQLGGNENPGMWMA
;
A
#
# COMPACT_ATOMS: atom_id res chain seq x y z
N MET A 1 0.92 -5.43 12.71
CA MET A 1 1.78 -4.24 12.44
C MET A 1 1.35 -3.03 13.24
N ALA A 2 0.05 -2.81 13.46
CA ALA A 2 -0.43 -1.75 14.36
C ALA A 2 0.17 -1.89 15.78
N GLU A 3 0.24 -3.12 16.28
CA GLU A 3 0.81 -3.50 17.58
C GLU A 3 2.28 -3.06 17.68
N SER A 4 3.07 -3.32 16.64
CA SER A 4 4.48 -2.95 16.57
C SER A 4 4.71 -1.44 16.64
N VAL A 5 3.77 -0.62 16.16
CA VAL A 5 3.82 0.84 16.33
C VAL A 5 3.64 1.22 17.79
N ILE A 6 2.69 0.58 18.50
CA ILE A 6 2.43 0.85 19.92
C ILE A 6 3.59 0.35 20.79
N GLU A 7 4.19 -0.79 20.46
CA GLU A 7 5.38 -1.33 21.13
C GLU A 7 6.58 -0.40 20.93
N ALA A 8 6.79 0.10 19.71
CA ALA A 8 7.85 1.08 19.44
C ALA A 8 7.65 2.38 20.23
N MET A 9 6.41 2.88 20.31
CA MET A 9 6.09 4.04 21.16
C MET A 9 6.40 3.74 22.64
N ALA A 10 6.02 2.57 23.15
CA ALA A 10 6.30 2.18 24.53
C ALA A 10 7.81 2.09 24.81
N ALA A 11 8.57 1.47 23.91
CA ALA A 11 10.03 1.37 24.02
C ALA A 11 10.71 2.76 24.00
N ALA A 12 10.11 3.73 23.31
CA ALA A 12 10.56 5.12 23.29
C ALA A 12 10.01 5.98 24.46
N ASN A 13 9.29 5.40 25.42
CA ASN A 13 8.57 6.10 26.49
C ASN A 13 7.55 7.15 25.98
N VAL A 14 6.98 6.94 24.81
CA VAL A 14 5.95 7.78 24.20
C VAL A 14 4.57 7.24 24.56
N VAL A 15 3.85 7.98 25.42
CA VAL A 15 2.50 7.60 25.83
C VAL A 15 1.49 7.88 24.72
N THR A 16 1.53 9.05 24.10
CA THR A 16 0.62 9.41 22.99
C THR A 16 1.39 10.05 21.84
N ALA A 17 0.98 9.78 20.60
CA ALA A 17 1.65 10.32 19.41
C ALA A 17 0.66 10.79 18.34
N ALA A 18 1.11 11.72 17.51
CA ALA A 18 0.50 11.96 16.20
C ALA A 18 1.08 10.93 15.23
N LEU A 19 0.24 10.18 14.52
CA LEU A 19 0.69 9.20 13.53
C LEU A 19 0.54 9.77 12.12
N VAL A 20 1.60 9.63 11.33
CA VAL A 20 1.60 9.94 9.90
C VAL A 20 1.92 8.65 9.16
N GLY A 21 1.03 8.24 8.26
CA GLY A 21 1.24 7.04 7.44
C GLY A 21 1.24 7.37 5.95
N HIS A 22 2.22 6.84 5.23
CA HIS A 22 2.40 7.01 3.79
C HIS A 22 2.20 5.68 3.06
N SER A 23 1.48 5.68 1.93
CA SER A 23 1.21 4.47 1.13
C SER A 23 0.66 3.34 2.01
N MET A 24 1.20 2.12 1.98
CA MET A 24 0.77 1.02 2.84
C MET A 24 0.90 1.34 4.35
N GLY A 25 1.87 2.17 4.74
CA GLY A 25 2.01 2.63 6.13
C GLY A 25 0.82 3.45 6.62
N SER A 26 0.04 4.05 5.72
CA SER A 26 -1.23 4.72 6.05
C SER A 26 -2.27 3.77 6.63
N LEU A 27 -2.33 2.52 6.13
CA LEU A 27 -3.25 1.51 6.63
C LEU A 27 -2.81 0.96 8.00
N VAL A 28 -1.50 0.86 8.21
CA VAL A 28 -0.94 0.52 9.53
C VAL A 28 -1.27 1.61 10.54
N ALA A 29 -1.04 2.89 10.21
CA ALA A 29 -1.36 4.02 11.07
C ALA A 29 -2.86 4.14 11.35
N LEU A 30 -3.71 3.95 10.34
CA LEU A 30 -5.17 3.91 10.48
C LEU A 30 -5.62 2.76 11.40
N SER A 31 -5.05 1.56 11.22
CA SER A 31 -5.34 0.42 12.08
C SER A 31 -4.87 0.62 13.52
N ALA A 32 -3.73 1.29 13.73
CA ALA A 32 -3.25 1.62 15.08
C ALA A 32 -4.15 2.64 15.77
N ALA A 33 -4.56 3.70 15.05
CA ALA A 33 -5.48 4.70 15.58
C ALA A 33 -6.86 4.10 15.93
N ALA A 34 -7.38 3.19 15.10
CA ALA A 34 -8.66 2.54 15.36
C ALA A 34 -8.63 1.56 16.54
N ARG A 35 -7.53 0.81 16.72
CA ARG A 35 -7.38 -0.20 17.80
C ARG A 35 -6.93 0.40 19.13
N TYR A 36 -6.19 1.51 19.09
CA TYR A 36 -5.59 2.16 20.26
C TYR A 36 -5.86 3.67 20.26
N PRO A 37 -7.14 4.11 20.27
CA PRO A 37 -7.48 5.53 20.13
C PRO A 37 -6.85 6.40 21.21
N ASP A 38 -6.71 5.89 22.44
CA ASP A 38 -6.10 6.62 23.56
C ASP A 38 -4.59 6.85 23.38
N ARG A 39 -3.95 6.15 22.44
CA ARG A 39 -2.51 6.26 22.14
C ARG A 39 -2.25 7.20 20.95
N VAL A 40 -3.27 7.56 20.18
CA VAL A 40 -3.12 8.33 18.94
C VAL A 40 -3.91 9.64 19.02
N ARG A 41 -3.20 10.76 19.22
CA ARG A 41 -3.83 12.08 19.38
C ARG A 41 -4.29 12.72 18.07
N SER A 42 -3.71 12.32 16.95
CA SER A 42 -4.06 12.81 15.61
C SER A 42 -3.50 11.89 14.53
N LEU A 43 -4.12 11.89 13.35
CA LEU A 43 -3.77 11.02 12.23
C LEU A 43 -3.65 11.83 10.94
N ALA A 44 -2.56 11.61 10.18
CA ALA A 44 -2.40 12.12 8.82
C ALA A 44 -2.10 10.96 7.85
N LEU A 45 -2.80 10.94 6.72
CA LEU A 45 -2.80 9.85 5.76
C LEU A 45 -2.36 10.38 4.39
N ILE A 46 -1.26 9.86 3.84
CA ILE A 46 -0.67 10.31 2.57
C ILE A 46 -0.68 9.15 1.58
N GLY A 47 -1.22 9.36 0.38
CA GLY A 47 -1.27 8.34 -0.68
C GLY A 47 -2.02 7.08 -0.22
N SER A 48 -3.16 7.26 0.44
CA SER A 48 -3.84 6.20 1.19
C SER A 48 -5.06 5.66 0.44
N THR A 49 -5.32 4.36 0.57
CA THR A 49 -6.49 3.70 -0.04
C THR A 49 -7.10 2.75 0.97
N ALA A 50 -8.27 3.09 1.51
CA ALA A 50 -8.99 2.26 2.48
C ALA A 50 -10.48 2.18 2.09
N PRO A 51 -11.00 0.98 1.73
CA PRO A 51 -10.30 -0.29 1.63
C PRO A 51 -9.34 -0.33 0.42
N MET A 52 -8.19 -1.00 0.59
CA MET A 52 -7.26 -1.31 -0.52
C MET A 52 -7.71 -2.62 -1.17
N GLY A 53 -8.71 -2.53 -2.05
CA GLY A 53 -9.24 -3.70 -2.75
C GLY A 53 -8.20 -4.31 -3.70
N VAL A 54 -8.08 -5.63 -3.68
CA VAL A 54 -7.31 -6.41 -4.66
C VAL A 54 -8.30 -7.21 -5.50
N HIS A 55 -8.09 -7.26 -6.81
CA HIS A 55 -8.99 -7.99 -7.71
C HIS A 55 -9.01 -9.49 -7.35
N PRO A 56 -10.19 -10.14 -7.21
CA PRO A 56 -10.27 -11.54 -6.77
C PRO A 56 -9.45 -12.51 -7.62
N GLU A 57 -9.47 -12.36 -8.95
CA GLU A 57 -8.66 -13.19 -9.84
C GLU A 57 -7.15 -12.99 -9.65
N MET A 58 -6.71 -11.78 -9.27
CA MET A 58 -5.30 -11.54 -8.98
C MET A 58 -4.88 -12.32 -7.72
N LEU A 59 -5.74 -12.38 -6.70
CA LEU A 59 -5.49 -13.18 -5.49
C LEU A 59 -5.48 -14.67 -5.81
N ARG A 60 -6.41 -15.16 -6.63
CA ARG A 60 -6.48 -16.56 -7.07
C ARG A 60 -5.24 -16.97 -7.85
N TYR A 61 -4.84 -16.19 -8.85
CA TYR A 61 -3.62 -16.48 -9.62
C TYR A 61 -2.37 -16.43 -8.75
N ALA A 62 -2.29 -15.50 -7.80
CA ALA A 62 -1.19 -15.47 -6.84
C ALA A 62 -1.14 -16.74 -5.97
N SER A 63 -2.28 -17.20 -5.45
CA SER A 63 -2.32 -18.41 -4.61
C SER A 63 -1.99 -19.68 -5.39
N ASP A 64 -2.36 -19.72 -6.67
CA ASP A 64 -2.14 -20.85 -7.55
C ASP A 64 -0.73 -20.86 -8.16
N ASN A 65 0.11 -19.86 -7.85
CA ASN A 65 1.41 -19.63 -8.48
C ASN A 65 1.32 -19.58 -10.02
N ASP A 66 0.24 -18.97 -10.51
CA ASP A 66 -0.07 -18.81 -11.92
C ASP A 66 0.59 -17.54 -12.47
N HIS A 67 1.23 -17.64 -13.63
CA HIS A 67 1.91 -16.52 -14.29
C HIS A 67 0.96 -15.36 -14.64
N GLY A 68 -0.35 -15.62 -14.76
CA GLY A 68 -1.34 -14.59 -15.03
C GLY A 68 -1.34 -13.44 -14.03
N VAL A 69 -0.93 -13.67 -12.76
CA VAL A 69 -0.79 -12.59 -11.78
C VAL A 69 0.31 -11.60 -12.18
N ILE A 70 1.42 -12.10 -12.75
CA ILE A 70 2.55 -11.29 -13.21
C ILE A 70 2.10 -10.46 -14.40
N ASP A 71 1.42 -11.09 -15.36
CA ASP A 71 0.91 -10.41 -16.56
C ASP A 71 -0.09 -9.30 -16.19
N MET A 72 -1.00 -9.56 -15.25
CA MET A 72 -1.93 -8.55 -14.75
C MET A 72 -1.22 -7.38 -14.08
N LEU A 73 -0.24 -7.64 -13.22
CA LEU A 73 0.53 -6.61 -12.52
C LEU A 73 1.35 -5.75 -13.49
N THR A 74 2.04 -6.39 -14.44
CA THR A 74 2.81 -5.68 -15.45
C THR A 74 1.91 -4.89 -16.37
N TYR A 75 0.78 -5.44 -16.81
CA TYR A 75 -0.12 -4.74 -17.73
C TYR A 75 -0.86 -3.57 -17.08
N TRP A 76 -1.38 -3.74 -15.86
CA TRP A 76 -2.13 -2.69 -15.15
C TRP A 76 -1.24 -1.66 -14.45
N GLY A 77 0.05 -1.96 -14.25
CA GLY A 77 1.01 -1.05 -13.64
C GLY A 77 1.37 0.15 -14.53
N TYR A 78 1.10 0.08 -15.83
CA TYR A 78 1.39 1.16 -16.79
C TYR A 78 0.15 1.94 -17.19
N SER A 79 0.36 3.22 -17.54
CA SER A 79 -0.70 4.04 -18.12
C SER A 79 -1.14 3.46 -19.47
N LYS A 80 -2.38 3.75 -19.88
CA LYS A 80 -2.90 3.32 -21.18
C LYS A 80 -2.06 3.85 -22.36
N ALA A 81 -1.41 5.01 -22.20
CA ALA A 81 -0.48 5.55 -23.18
C ALA A 81 0.79 4.69 -23.29
N ALA A 82 1.34 4.25 -22.15
CA ALA A 82 2.49 3.34 -22.11
C ALA A 82 2.17 1.93 -22.66
N GLN A 83 0.90 1.55 -22.77
CA GLN A 83 0.45 0.32 -23.43
C GLN A 83 0.43 0.43 -24.96
N LEU A 84 0.32 1.65 -25.51
CA LEU A 84 0.36 1.91 -26.94
C LEU A 84 1.81 2.24 -27.31
N GLY A 85 2.52 1.25 -27.86
CA GLY A 85 3.88 1.46 -28.35
C GLY A 85 3.95 2.65 -29.31
N GLY A 86 5.08 3.37 -29.29
CA GLY A 86 5.21 4.58 -30.10
C GLY A 86 6.62 5.15 -30.22
N ASN A 87 7.63 4.48 -29.63
CA ASN A 87 9.03 4.85 -29.79
C ASN A 87 9.72 3.76 -30.62
N GLU A 88 10.52 4.16 -31.62
CA GLU A 88 11.30 3.22 -32.44
C GLU A 88 12.30 2.41 -31.60
N ASN A 89 12.65 2.91 -30.42
CA ASN A 89 13.48 2.20 -29.45
C ASN A 89 12.61 1.47 -28.41
N PRO A 90 12.62 0.11 -28.37
CA PRO A 90 11.83 -0.69 -27.44
C PRO A 90 11.92 -0.25 -25.97
N GLY A 91 10.76 -0.08 -25.33
CA GLY A 91 10.63 0.18 -23.90
C GLY A 91 10.80 1.63 -23.45
N MET A 92 11.29 2.53 -24.30
CA MET A 92 11.41 3.97 -23.97
C MET A 92 10.05 4.68 -23.88
N TRP A 93 8.98 4.11 -24.42
CA TRP A 93 7.62 4.66 -24.31
C TRP A 93 6.89 4.23 -23.02
N MET A 94 7.47 3.31 -22.24
CA MET A 94 6.86 2.76 -21.02
C MET A 94 7.17 3.61 -19.76
N ALA A 95 7.80 4.78 -19.92
CA ALA A 95 8.09 5.73 -18.84
C ALA A 95 6.83 6.47 -18.35
#